data_AF-A5KLQ1-F1
#
_entry.id   AF-A5KLQ1-F1
#
_cell.length_a   1.000
_cell.length_b   1.000
_cell.length_c   1.000
_cell.angle_alpha   90.00
_cell.angle_beta   90.00
_cell.angle_gamma   90.00
#
_symmetry.space_group_name_H-M   'P 1'
#
loop_
_entity.id
_entity.type
_entity.pdbx_description
1 polymer ?
#
loop_
_entity_poly.entity_id
_entity_poly.type
_entity_poly.pdbx_seq_one_letter_code
_entity_poly.pdbx_strand_id
1 'polypeptide(L)'
;MLEVCSDSFTYAVEAFEENSAEKALKVIEKERSADDLEIRLRADHMQRLANKQCDTEAGIVFLDALVGLERISDHSRNIAEEVLSASNK
;
A
#
# COMPACT_ATOMS: atom_id res chain seq x y z
N MET A 1 -3.99 0.26 -6.96
CA MET A 1 -3.63 0.37 -5.54
C MET A 1 -4.19 -0.79 -4.75
N LEU A 2 -5.51 -1.06 -4.79
CA LEU A 2 -6.12 -2.21 -4.11
C LEU A 2 -5.36 -3.53 -4.35
N GLU A 3 -5.14 -3.91 -5.62
CA GLU A 3 -4.40 -5.14 -5.97
C GLU A 3 -2.98 -5.16 -5.41
N VAL A 4 -2.26 -4.03 -5.50
CA VAL A 4 -0.89 -3.89 -4.95
C VAL A 4 -0.89 -4.07 -3.43
N CYS A 5 -1.85 -3.48 -2.72
CA CYS A 5 -1.98 -3.61 -1.27
C CYS A 5 -2.40 -5.03 -0.86
N SER A 6 -3.28 -5.69 -1.62
CA SER A 6 -3.68 -7.08 -1.40
C SER A 6 -2.52 -8.06 -1.63
N ASP A 7 -1.74 -7.85 -2.68
CA ASP A 7 -0.50 -8.60 -2.92
C ASP A 7 0.49 -8.40 -1.78
N SER A 8 0.71 -7.13 -1.38
CA SER A 8 1.61 -6.76 -0.28
C SER A 8 1.24 -7.49 1.01
N PHE A 9 -0.05 -7.49 1.36
CA PHE A 9 -0.57 -8.22 2.52
C PHE A 9 -0.34 -9.73 2.40
N THR A 10 -0.65 -10.32 1.24
CA THR A 10 -0.48 -11.77 1.02
C THR A 10 0.99 -12.17 1.16
N TYR A 11 1.90 -11.44 0.53
CA TYR A 11 3.34 -11.68 0.66
C TYR A 11 3.84 -11.47 2.09
N ALA A 12 3.30 -10.51 2.85
CA ALA A 12 3.69 -10.29 4.23
C ALA A 12 3.30 -11.46 5.14
N VAL A 13 2.09 -12.00 4.96
CA VAL A 13 1.63 -13.20 5.68
C VAL A 13 2.52 -14.40 5.32
N GLU A 14 2.74 -14.66 4.03
CA GLU A 14 3.57 -15.78 3.59
C GLU A 14 5.03 -15.63 4.04
N ALA A 15 5.59 -14.41 3.98
CA ALA A 15 6.95 -14.13 4.45
C ALA A 15 7.09 -14.45 5.94
N PHE A 16 6.09 -14.09 6.74
CA PHE A 16 6.08 -14.35 8.17
C PHE A 16 5.93 -15.84 8.49
N GLU A 17 4.99 -16.54 7.85
CA GLU A 17 4.75 -17.97 8.07
C GLU A 17 5.96 -18.83 7.66
N GLU A 18 6.63 -18.46 6.57
CA GLU A 18 7.75 -19.23 6.01
C GLU A 18 9.13 -18.73 6.47
N ASN A 19 9.21 -17.64 7.24
CA ASN A 19 10.45 -16.90 7.51
C ASN A 19 11.23 -16.57 6.22
N SER A 20 10.51 -16.17 5.16
CA SER A 20 11.07 -15.97 3.83
C SER A 20 11.51 -14.53 3.60
N ALA A 21 12.82 -14.29 3.65
CA ALA A 21 13.42 -12.99 3.31
C ALA A 21 13.10 -12.55 1.87
N GLU A 22 13.02 -13.49 0.91
CA GLU A 22 12.66 -13.17 -0.48
C GLU A 22 11.24 -12.58 -0.57
N LYS A 23 10.27 -13.22 0.10
CA LYS A 23 8.88 -12.74 0.11
C LYS A 23 8.78 -11.41 0.86
N ALA A 24 9.53 -11.24 1.95
CA ALA A 24 9.60 -9.97 2.66
C ALA A 24 10.13 -8.83 1.78
N LEU A 25 11.15 -9.07 0.95
CA LEU A 25 11.63 -8.07 -0.01
C LEU A 25 10.56 -7.70 -1.07
N LYS A 26 9.75 -8.67 -1.53
CA LYS A 26 8.61 -8.38 -2.42
C LYS A 26 7.58 -7.45 -1.77
N VAL A 27 7.35 -7.57 -0.47
CA VAL A 27 6.48 -6.64 0.28
C VAL A 27 7.03 -5.22 0.20
N ILE A 28 8.34 -5.02 0.40
CA ILE A 28 8.98 -3.71 0.30
C ILE A 28 8.83 -3.11 -1.10
N GLU A 29 8.98 -3.92 -2.16
CA GLU A 29 8.76 -3.47 -3.53
C GLU A 29 7.31 -3.06 -3.81
N LYS A 30 6.35 -3.82 -3.26
CA LYS A 30 4.92 -3.55 -3.40
C LYS A 30 4.52 -2.30 -2.62
N GLU A 31 5.08 -2.07 -1.44
CA GLU A 31 4.82 -0.86 -0.67
C GLU A 31 5.24 0.39 -1.42
N ARG A 32 6.45 0.42 -2.00
CA ARG A 32 6.88 1.56 -2.82
C ARG A 32 5.92 1.81 -4.00
N SER A 33 5.42 0.73 -4.60
CA SER A 33 4.42 0.83 -5.67
C SER A 33 3.08 1.39 -5.18
N ALA A 34 2.67 1.08 -3.95
CA ALA A 34 1.46 1.60 -3.32
C ALA A 34 1.59 3.10 -3.02
N ASP A 35 2.73 3.55 -2.50
CA ASP A 35 3.04 4.96 -2.24
C ASP A 35 3.00 5.80 -3.52
N ASP A 36 3.67 5.32 -4.58
CA ASP A 36 3.68 5.99 -5.88
C ASP A 36 2.26 6.09 -6.47
N LEU A 37 1.42 5.07 -6.24
CA LEU A 37 0.02 5.08 -6.64
C LEU A 37 -0.79 6.06 -5.81
N GLU A 38 -0.59 6.12 -4.49
CA GLU A 38 -1.28 7.02 -3.59
C GLU A 38 -1.05 8.48 -3.97
N ILE A 39 0.22 8.86 -4.17
CA ILE A 39 0.62 10.22 -4.58
C ILE A 39 -0.07 10.60 -5.90
N ARG A 40 0.01 9.71 -6.90
CA ARG A 40 -0.56 9.95 -8.24
C ARG A 40 -2.08 10.08 -8.18
N LEU A 41 -2.74 9.12 -7.55
CA LEU A 41 -4.21 9.08 -7.47
C LEU A 41 -4.76 10.26 -6.68
N ARG A 42 -4.07 10.70 -5.63
CA ARG A 42 -4.43 11.91 -4.87
C ARG A 42 -4.29 13.16 -5.73
N ALA A 43 -3.19 13.32 -6.46
CA ALA A 43 -2.96 14.46 -7.36
C ALA A 43 -4.02 14.52 -8.48
N ASP A 44 -4.28 13.40 -9.15
CA ASP A 44 -5.28 13.29 -10.21
C ASP A 44 -6.68 13.65 -9.68
N HIS A 45 -7.00 13.21 -8.45
CA HIS A 45 -8.27 13.53 -7.82
C HIS A 45 -8.41 15.03 -7.50
N MET A 46 -7.36 15.67 -6.99
CA MET A 46 -7.35 17.13 -6.79
C MET A 46 -7.58 17.89 -8.10
N GLN A 47 -6.98 17.42 -9.20
CA GLN A 47 -7.19 18.04 -10.52
C GLN A 47 -8.64 17.89 -11.00
N ARG A 48 -9.25 16.70 -10.82
CA ARG A 48 -10.67 16.46 -11.15
C ARG A 48 -11.61 17.35 -10.34
N LEU A 49 -11.33 17.55 -9.04
CA LEU A 49 -12.09 18.46 -8.18
C LEU A 49 -11.99 19.91 -8.67
N ALA A 50 -10.76 20.39 -8.97
CA ALA A 50 -10.54 21.75 -9.49
C ALA A 50 -11.28 22.00 -10.81
N ASN A 51 -11.36 20.98 -11.66
CA ASN A 51 -12.07 21.03 -12.94
C ASN A 51 -13.59 20.81 -12.82
N LYS A 52 -14.15 20.66 -11.61
CA LYS A 52 -15.56 20.36 -11.35
C LYS A 52 -16.03 19.06 -12.03
N GLN A 53 -15.13 18.09 -12.18
CA GLN A 53 -15.38 16.76 -12.77
C GLN A 53 -15.63 15.68 -11.72
N CYS A 54 -15.71 16.06 -10.45
CA CYS A 54 -15.99 15.16 -9.35
C CYS A 54 -16.93 15.83 -8.35
N ASP A 55 -17.86 15.04 -7.83
CA ASP A 55 -18.67 15.42 -6.68
C ASP A 55 -17.81 15.43 -5.41
N THR A 56 -18.08 16.37 -4.49
CA THR A 56 -17.28 16.54 -3.26
C THR A 56 -17.47 15.38 -2.28
N GLU A 57 -18.68 14.85 -2.12
CA GLU A 57 -18.94 13.72 -1.21
C GLU A 57 -18.26 12.45 -1.74
N ALA A 58 -18.36 12.21 -3.06
CA ALA A 58 -17.64 11.12 -3.70
C ALA A 58 -16.11 11.24 -3.55
N GLY A 59 -15.60 12.47 -3.52
CA GLY A 59 -14.18 12.74 -3.30
C GLY A 59 -13.69 12.41 -1.89
N ILE A 60 -14.51 12.69 -0.87
CA ILE A 60 -14.20 12.32 0.52
C ILE A 60 -14.07 10.81 0.65
N VAL A 61 -15.05 10.05 0.13
CA VAL A 61 -15.03 8.58 0.18
C VAL A 61 -13.82 8.00 -0.55
N PHE A 62 -13.45 8.57 -1.69
CA PHE A 62 -12.27 8.14 -2.44
C PHE A 62 -10.96 8.36 -1.67
N LEU A 63 -10.80 9.53 -1.05
CA LEU A 63 -9.61 9.84 -0.25
C LEU A 63 -9.49 8.94 0.98
N ASP A 64 -10.59 8.70 1.69
CA ASP A 64 -10.62 7.78 2.83
C ASP A 64 -10.23 6.36 2.42
N ALA A 65 -10.70 5.90 1.25
CA ALA A 65 -10.32 4.60 0.71
C ALA A 65 -8.82 4.53 0.36
N LEU A 66 -8.23 5.58 -0.23
CA LEU A 66 -6.79 5.62 -0.51
C LEU A 66 -5.97 5.52 0.78
N VAL A 67 -6.33 6.29 1.81
CA VAL A 67 -5.65 6.24 3.13
C VAL A 67 -5.79 4.86 3.77
N GLY A 68 -6.95 4.22 3.65
CA GLY A 68 -7.15 2.86 4.14
C GLY A 68 -6.23 1.84 3.45
N LEU A 69 -6.05 1.99 2.13
CA LEU A 69 -5.18 1.10 1.33
C LEU A 69 -3.69 1.31 1.63
N GLU A 70 -3.26 2.56 1.77
CA GLU A 70 -1.88 2.89 2.16
C GLU A 70 -1.56 2.27 3.53
N ARG A 71 -2.47 2.41 4.50
CA ARG A 71 -2.29 1.83 5.84
C ARG A 71 -2.13 0.30 5.82
N ILE A 72 -2.86 -0.40 4.95
CA ILE A 72 -2.69 -1.85 4.76
C ILE A 72 -1.30 -2.17 4.23
N SER A 73 -0.83 -1.40 3.24
CA SER A 73 0.51 -1.54 2.67
C SER A 73 1.60 -1.31 3.73
N ASP A 74 1.46 -0.26 4.52
CA ASP A 74 2.37 0.11 5.61
C ASP A 74 2.47 -0.96 6.69
N HIS A 75 1.33 -1.51 7.13
CA HIS A 75 1.31 -2.60 8.08
C HIS A 75 1.94 -3.88 7.50
N SER A 76 1.78 -4.13 6.21
CA SER A 76 2.44 -5.24 5.53
C SER A 76 3.96 -5.07 5.51
N ARG A 77 4.45 -3.86 5.21
CA ARG A 77 5.88 -3.49 5.29
C ARG A 77 6.46 -3.75 6.67
N ASN A 78 5.78 -3.30 7.74
CA ASN A 78 6.26 -3.50 9.11
C ASN A 78 6.44 -4.99 9.47
N ILE A 79 5.53 -5.87 8.99
CA ILE A 79 5.67 -7.32 9.17
C ILE A 79 6.90 -7.84 8.43
N ALA A 80 7.09 -7.42 7.17
CA ALA A 80 8.24 -7.83 6.36
C ALA A 80 9.57 -7.37 6.96
N GLU A 81 9.64 -6.16 7.52
CA GLU A 81 10.83 -5.63 8.21
C GLU A 81 11.23 -6.48 9.42
N GLU A 82 10.25 -6.96 10.19
CA GLU A 82 10.51 -7.87 11.32
C GLU A 82 11.07 -9.22 10.83
N VAL A 83 10.51 -9.79 9.76
CA VAL A 83 11.01 -11.03 9.13
C VAL A 83 12.46 -10.88 8.65
N LEU A 84 12.77 -9.77 7.98
CA LEU A 84 14.13 -9.48 7.53
C LEU A 84 15.09 -9.29 8.70
N SER A 85 14.63 -8.65 9.78
CA SER A 85 15.44 -8.45 10.99
C SER A 85 15.72 -9.75 11.72
N ALA A 86 14.78 -10.68 11.75
CA ALA A 86 14.95 -12.01 12.32
C ALA A 86 15.88 -12.91 11.48
N SER A 87 15.84 -12.78 10.15
CA SER A 87 16.65 -13.57 9.21
C SER A 87 18.15 -13.20 9.21
N ASN A 88 18.51 -12.02 9.72
CA ASN A 88 19.89 -11.53 9.80
C ASN A 88 20.61 -11.87 11.12
N LYS A 89 20.00 -12.69 11.98
CA LYS A 89 20.59 -13.21 13.22
C LYS A 89 21.07 -14.65 13.04
#